data_AF-A0A0K2U0U8-F1
#
_entry.id   AF-A0A0K2U0U8-F1
#
_cell.length_a   1.000
_cell.length_b   1.000
_cell.length_c   1.000
_cell.angle_alpha   90.00
_cell.angle_beta   90.00
_cell.angle_gamma   90.00
#
_symmetry.space_group_name_H-M   'P 1'
#
loop_
_entity.id
_entity.type
_entity.pdbx_description
1 polymer ?
#
loop_
_entity_poly.entity_id
_entity_poly.type
_entity_poly.pdbx_seq_one_letter_code
_entity_poly.pdbx_strand_id
1 'polypeptide(L)'
;MDSPVEDPAAEFLAQEKEALGDIIDEFEITEKPVDMEEPEIEFVDCKADVEPKEDLFNTLTPPPTKPVPETIRKWKEENEKLLEEKDAKEEKMKLELQAQAKKELEDWYKNYNKQLTLTQESNRGSEKDFVAEVNDITPGTEWERVYKLVDFNTKNNRNSKDMSRMRHILLQLKQTGVK
;
A
#
# COMPACT_ATOMS: atom_id res chain seq x y z
N MET A 1 -34.72 -29.34 3.28
CA MET A 1 -33.67 -28.90 2.35
C MET A 1 -34.21 -27.64 1.72
N ASP A 2 -33.91 -26.51 2.37
CA ASP A 2 -34.40 -25.19 1.99
C ASP A 2 -33.27 -24.53 1.22
N SER A 3 -33.46 -24.33 -0.09
CA SER A 3 -32.48 -23.64 -0.92
C SER A 3 -32.60 -22.14 -0.68
N PRO A 4 -31.50 -21.39 -0.47
CA PRO A 4 -31.56 -19.95 -0.35
C PRO A 4 -32.01 -19.35 -1.68
N VAL A 5 -33.00 -18.45 -1.62
CA VAL A 5 -33.33 -17.55 -2.73
C VAL A 5 -32.16 -16.57 -2.84
N GLU A 6 -31.23 -16.84 -3.76
CA GLU A 6 -30.14 -15.93 -4.08
C GLU A 6 -30.74 -14.67 -4.71
N ASP A 7 -30.53 -13.55 -4.02
CA ASP A 7 -30.94 -12.21 -4.44
C ASP A 7 -30.20 -11.88 -5.75
N PRO A 8 -30.90 -11.58 -6.86
CA PRO A 8 -30.27 -11.25 -8.14
C PRO A 8 -29.32 -10.03 -8.05
N ALA A 9 -29.45 -9.18 -7.02
CA ALA A 9 -28.51 -8.09 -6.77
C ALA A 9 -27.16 -8.58 -6.19
N ALA A 10 -27.14 -9.72 -5.50
CA ALA A 10 -25.92 -10.30 -4.94
C ALA A 10 -24.99 -10.85 -6.03
N GLU A 11 -25.56 -11.44 -7.08
CA GLU A 11 -24.80 -11.95 -8.23
C GLU A 11 -24.14 -10.80 -9.01
N PHE A 12 -24.85 -9.68 -9.20
CA PHE A 12 -24.31 -8.47 -9.84
C PHE A 12 -23.16 -7.84 -9.04
N LEU A 13 -23.31 -7.72 -7.72
CA LEU A 13 -22.25 -7.18 -6.84
C LEU A 13 -21.02 -8.09 -6.77
N ALA A 14 -21.19 -9.41 -6.87
CA ALA A 14 -20.10 -10.35 -6.94
C ALA A 14 -19.35 -10.22 -8.27
N GLN A 15 -20.08 -10.10 -9.37
CA GLN A 15 -19.53 -9.93 -10.71
C GLN A 15 -18.71 -8.63 -10.86
N GLU A 16 -19.18 -7.50 -10.31
CA GLU A 16 -18.38 -6.27 -10.32
C GLU A 16 -17.12 -6.37 -9.46
N LYS A 17 -17.19 -7.02 -8.29
CA LYS A 17 -16.01 -7.23 -7.44
C LYS A 17 -14.96 -8.13 -8.10
N GLU A 18 -15.40 -9.14 -8.84
CA GLU A 18 -14.51 -10.01 -9.62
C GLU A 18 -13.87 -9.25 -10.80
N ALA A 19 -14.62 -8.37 -11.46
CA ALA A 19 -14.10 -7.53 -12.55
C ALA A 19 -13.05 -6.50 -12.09
N LEU A 20 -13.09 -6.08 -10.81
CA LEU A 20 -12.14 -5.12 -10.21
C LEU A 20 -10.96 -5.78 -9.48
N GLY A 21 -10.97 -7.11 -9.32
CA GLY A 21 -10.04 -7.85 -8.45
C GLY A 21 -8.58 -7.90 -8.89
N ASP A 22 -8.24 -7.47 -10.12
CA ASP A 22 -6.90 -7.64 -10.71
C ASP A 22 -6.19 -6.31 -11.10
N ILE A 23 -6.76 -5.14 -10.78
CA ILE A 23 -6.18 -3.85 -11.19
C ILE A 23 -5.07 -3.35 -10.23
N ILE A 24 -4.89 -3.97 -9.07
CA ILE A 24 -3.99 -3.46 -8.01
C ILE A 24 -2.52 -3.83 -8.25
N ASP A 25 -2.20 -4.86 -9.04
CA ASP A 25 -0.81 -5.33 -9.22
C ASP A 25 -0.05 -4.65 -10.39
N GLU A 26 -0.69 -3.78 -11.18
CA GLU A 26 -0.04 -3.14 -12.35
C GLU A 26 0.17 -1.62 -12.21
N PHE A 27 0.04 -1.06 -11.00
CA PHE A 27 0.47 0.32 -10.72
C PHE A 27 1.86 0.35 -10.08
N GLU A 28 2.88 0.23 -10.93
CA GLU A 28 4.27 0.56 -10.59
C GLU A 28 4.38 2.09 -10.43
N ILE A 29 4.19 2.57 -9.19
CA ILE A 29 4.34 3.99 -8.84
C ILE A 29 5.82 4.36 -8.97
N THR A 30 6.19 4.88 -10.14
CA THR A 30 7.45 5.60 -10.33
C THR A 30 7.27 7.02 -9.80
N GLU A 31 7.85 7.29 -8.63
CA GLU A 31 7.85 8.62 -8.02
C GLU A 31 8.60 9.63 -8.91
N LYS A 32 7.84 10.52 -9.53
CA LYS A 32 8.27 11.88 -9.91
C LYS A 32 7.17 12.85 -9.49
N PRO A 33 7.51 14.03 -8.95
CA PRO A 33 6.52 15.05 -8.65
C PRO A 33 6.02 15.61 -9.98
N VAL A 34 4.82 15.19 -10.38
CA VAL A 34 4.07 15.85 -11.43
C VAL A 34 3.20 16.87 -10.72
N ASP A 35 3.52 18.15 -10.92
CA ASP A 35 2.66 19.26 -10.53
C ASP A 35 1.25 18.99 -11.08
N MET A 36 0.33 18.76 -10.17
CA MET A 36 -1.07 18.53 -10.44
C MET A 36 -1.69 19.91 -10.74
N GLU A 37 -1.60 20.36 -11.99
CA GLU A 37 -2.53 21.38 -12.48
C GLU A 37 -3.92 20.73 -12.48
N GLU A 38 -4.78 21.20 -11.57
CA GLU A 38 -6.21 20.91 -11.59
C GLU A 38 -6.73 21.21 -13.00
N PRO A 39 -7.33 20.24 -13.73
CA PRO A 39 -8.06 20.60 -14.93
C PRO A 39 -9.25 21.46 -14.47
N GLU A 40 -9.23 22.75 -14.79
CA GLU A 40 -10.42 23.58 -14.74
C GLU A 40 -11.48 22.89 -15.59
N ILE A 41 -12.44 22.26 -14.93
CA ILE A 41 -13.67 21.81 -15.56
C ILE A 41 -14.41 23.09 -15.91
N GLU A 42 -14.22 23.57 -17.14
CA GLU A 42 -15.10 24.58 -17.71
C GLU A 42 -16.51 23.98 -17.73
N PHE A 43 -17.33 24.41 -16.77
CA PHE A 43 -18.77 24.27 -16.87
C PHE A 43 -19.19 25.01 -18.12
N VAL A 44 -19.40 24.27 -19.22
CA VAL A 44 -20.05 24.79 -20.41
C VAL A 44 -21.45 25.20 -19.99
N ASP A 45 -21.62 26.50 -19.76
CA ASP A 45 -22.92 27.12 -19.60
C ASP A 45 -23.61 27.02 -20.96
N CYS A 46 -24.34 25.93 -21.15
CA CYS A 46 -25.27 25.75 -22.24
C CYS A 46 -26.38 26.79 -22.09
N LYS A 47 -26.09 28.05 -22.43
CA LYS A 47 -27.09 29.06 -22.77
C LYS A 47 -27.72 28.64 -24.09
N ALA A 48 -28.56 27.62 -24.03
CA ALA A 48 -29.62 27.49 -25.01
C ALA A 48 -30.51 28.72 -24.79
N ASP A 49 -30.59 29.58 -25.80
CA ASP A 49 -31.63 30.60 -25.92
C ASP A 49 -32.98 29.86 -26.05
N VAL A 50 -33.49 29.39 -24.91
CA VAL A 50 -34.87 28.94 -24.77
C VAL A 50 -35.67 30.22 -24.64
N GLU A 51 -36.34 30.62 -25.74
CA GLU A 51 -37.42 31.61 -25.67
C GLU A 51 -38.28 31.29 -24.43
N PRO A 52 -38.58 32.27 -23.56
CA PRO A 52 -39.39 32.05 -22.39
C PRO A 52 -40.81 31.72 -22.87
N LYS A 53 -41.10 30.43 -23.07
CA LYS A 53 -42.46 29.94 -23.09
C LYS A 53 -42.96 30.16 -21.68
N GLU A 54 -43.64 31.28 -21.48
CA GLU A 54 -44.28 31.64 -20.21
C GLU A 54 -44.91 30.40 -19.60
N ASP A 55 -44.52 30.16 -18.36
CA ASP A 55 -44.82 28.96 -17.59
C ASP A 55 -46.33 28.70 -17.54
N LEU A 56 -46.82 27.84 -18.43
CA LEU A 56 -48.18 27.30 -18.37
C LEU A 56 -48.44 26.56 -17.04
N PHE A 57 -47.37 26.21 -16.33
CA PHE A 57 -47.41 25.56 -15.02
C PHE A 57 -47.54 26.55 -13.84
N ASN A 58 -47.11 27.81 -14.02
CA ASN A 58 -47.04 28.80 -12.94
C ASN A 58 -48.27 29.73 -12.89
N THR A 59 -49.15 29.65 -13.89
CA THR A 59 -50.45 30.38 -13.95
C THR A 59 -51.60 29.64 -13.26
N LEU A 60 -51.35 28.44 -12.72
CA LEU A 60 -52.33 27.70 -11.94
C LEU A 60 -52.31 28.21 -10.50
N THR A 61 -53.32 28.98 -10.11
CA THR A 61 -53.61 29.29 -8.70
C THR A 61 -53.49 28.01 -7.88
N PRO A 62 -52.64 27.95 -6.84
CA PRO A 62 -52.47 26.72 -6.06
C PRO A 62 -53.86 26.31 -5.54
N PRO A 63 -54.26 25.04 -5.73
CA PRO A 63 -55.54 24.57 -5.23
C PRO A 63 -55.62 24.83 -3.73
N PRO A 64 -56.80 25.15 -3.17
CA PRO A 64 -56.95 25.43 -1.75
C PRO A 64 -56.32 24.30 -0.94
N THR A 65 -55.32 24.64 -0.12
CA THR A 65 -54.53 23.68 0.67
C THR A 65 -55.46 23.00 1.67
N LYS A 66 -55.89 21.78 1.35
CA LYS A 66 -56.55 20.91 2.32
C LYS A 66 -55.51 20.60 3.42
N PRO A 67 -55.91 20.58 4.71
CA PRO A 67 -54.99 20.21 5.78
C PRO A 67 -54.42 18.82 5.47
N VAL A 68 -53.10 18.68 5.62
CA VAL A 68 -52.39 17.44 5.31
C VAL A 68 -52.99 16.32 6.18
N PRO A 69 -53.40 15.18 5.59
CA PRO A 69 -53.94 14.05 6.34
C PRO A 69 -52.97 13.53 7.41
N GLU A 70 -53.49 13.15 8.58
CA GLU A 70 -52.72 12.59 9.70
C GLU A 70 -51.87 11.36 9.32
N THR A 71 -52.33 10.56 8.35
CA THR A 71 -51.59 9.41 7.82
C THR A 71 -50.30 9.83 7.12
N ILE A 72 -50.34 10.92 6.35
CA ILE A 72 -49.17 11.48 5.67
C ILE A 72 -48.24 12.13 6.69
N ARG A 73 -48.78 12.72 7.75
CA ARG A 73 -48.00 13.30 8.86
C ARG A 73 -47.16 12.23 9.56
N LYS A 74 -47.80 11.12 9.97
CA LYS A 74 -47.10 9.97 10.59
C LYS A 74 -46.06 9.35 9.66
N TRP A 75 -46.40 9.19 8.37
CA TRP A 75 -45.45 8.66 7.39
C TRP A 75 -44.21 9.54 7.22
N LYS A 76 -44.37 10.87 7.20
CA LYS A 76 -43.23 11.80 7.13
C LYS A 76 -42.33 11.68 8.35
N GLU A 77 -42.92 11.65 9.55
CA GLU A 77 -42.18 11.47 10.80
C GLU A 77 -41.41 10.14 10.84
N GLU A 78 -42.04 9.05 10.38
CA GLU A 78 -41.40 7.72 10.29
C GLU A 78 -40.27 7.69 9.24
N ASN A 79 -40.49 8.28 8.06
CA ASN A 79 -39.51 8.32 7.00
C ASN A 79 -38.31 9.22 7.35
N GLU A 80 -38.56 10.38 7.97
CA GLU A 80 -37.52 11.26 8.48
C GLU A 80 -36.63 10.53 9.49
N LYS A 81 -37.23 9.80 10.43
CA LYS A 81 -36.49 8.99 11.40
C LYS A 81 -35.66 7.87 10.73
N LEU A 82 -36.22 7.20 9.73
CA LEU A 82 -35.49 6.18 8.98
C LEU A 82 -34.30 6.76 8.21
N LEU A 83 -34.47 7.95 7.63
CA LEU A 83 -33.39 8.64 6.94
C LEU A 83 -32.26 9.01 7.91
N GLU A 84 -32.61 9.60 9.05
CA GLU A 84 -31.63 9.93 10.10
C GLU A 84 -30.88 8.68 10.61
N GLU A 85 -31.55 7.54 10.75
CA GLU A 85 -30.90 6.29 11.14
C GLU A 85 -29.92 5.78 10.07
N LYS A 86 -30.26 5.93 8.78
CA LYS A 86 -29.37 5.54 7.68
C LYS A 86 -28.17 6.47 7.60
N ASP A 87 -28.37 7.77 7.68
CA ASP A 87 -27.29 8.77 7.67
C ASP A 87 -26.33 8.54 8.86
N ALA A 88 -26.87 8.26 10.05
CA ALA A 88 -26.06 7.96 11.23
C ALA A 88 -25.26 6.64 11.11
N LYS A 89 -25.79 5.65 10.39
CA LYS A 89 -25.06 4.40 10.10
C LYS A 89 -23.94 4.64 9.09
N GLU A 90 -24.22 5.40 8.04
CA GLU A 90 -23.24 5.75 7.02
C GLU A 90 -22.09 6.57 7.61
N GLU A 91 -22.39 7.55 8.47
CA GLU A 91 -21.37 8.34 9.15
C GLU A 91 -20.49 7.47 10.06
N LYS A 92 -21.09 6.57 10.85
CA LYS A 92 -20.33 5.63 11.70
C LYS A 92 -19.43 4.73 10.87
N MET A 93 -19.94 4.17 9.78
CA MET A 93 -19.16 3.29 8.90
C MET A 93 -17.99 4.06 8.25
N LYS A 94 -18.22 5.30 7.82
CA LYS A 94 -17.17 6.18 7.29
C LYS A 94 -16.09 6.49 8.32
N LEU A 95 -16.48 6.79 9.56
CA LEU A 95 -15.54 7.06 10.65
C LEU A 95 -14.74 5.82 11.04
N GLU A 96 -15.37 4.65 11.09
CA GLU A 96 -14.72 3.37 11.34
C GLU A 96 -13.69 3.05 10.24
N LEU A 97 -14.06 3.23 8.97
CA LEU A 97 -13.16 3.00 7.85
C LEU A 97 -11.95 3.95 7.88
N GLN A 98 -12.18 5.23 8.21
CA GLN A 98 -11.09 6.19 8.40
C GLN A 98 -10.19 5.84 9.59
N ALA A 99 -10.77 5.38 10.69
CA ALA A 99 -10.02 4.96 11.87
C ALA A 99 -9.17 3.71 11.57
N GLN A 100 -9.73 2.75 10.84
CA GLN A 100 -9.01 1.56 10.39
C GLN A 100 -7.84 1.94 9.46
N ALA A 101 -8.08 2.78 8.46
CA ALA A 101 -7.03 3.24 7.54
C ALA A 101 -5.89 3.95 8.28
N LYS A 102 -6.21 4.82 9.25
CA LYS A 102 -5.21 5.48 10.10
C LYS A 102 -4.41 4.48 10.92
N LYS A 103 -5.08 3.49 11.53
CA LYS A 103 -4.42 2.46 12.33
C LYS A 103 -3.49 1.59 11.49
N GLU A 104 -3.92 1.16 10.30
CA GLU A 104 -3.11 0.37 9.39
C GLU A 104 -1.85 1.13 8.95
N LEU A 105 -1.98 2.43 8.67
CA LEU A 105 -0.86 3.29 8.35
C LEU A 105 0.12 3.44 9.52
N GLU A 106 -0.37 3.66 10.74
CA GLU A 106 0.47 3.68 11.94
C GLU A 106 1.20 2.35 12.16
N ASP A 107 0.51 1.23 11.99
CA ASP A 107 1.08 -0.10 12.17
C ASP A 107 2.12 -0.42 11.08
N TRP A 108 1.91 0.04 9.85
CA TRP A 108 2.91 -0.01 8.79
C TRP A 108 4.18 0.76 9.17
N TYR A 109 4.06 2.01 9.62
CA TYR A 109 5.21 2.81 10.05
C TYR A 109 5.93 2.19 11.25
N LYS A 110 5.21 1.61 12.23
CA LYS A 110 5.83 0.89 13.35
C LYS A 110 6.65 -0.29 12.85
N ASN A 111 6.10 -1.10 11.94
CA ASN A 111 6.82 -2.25 11.39
C ASN A 111 8.01 -1.82 10.53
N TYR A 112 7.85 -0.80 9.68
CA TYR A 112 8.92 -0.23 8.87
C TYR A 112 10.07 0.27 9.75
N ASN A 113 9.77 1.09 10.76
CA ASN A 113 10.77 1.61 11.69
C ASN A 113 11.46 0.48 12.45
N LYS A 114 10.73 -0.54 12.89
CA LYS A 114 11.31 -1.73 13.54
C LYS A 114 12.27 -2.48 12.63
N GLN A 115 11.91 -2.67 11.36
CA GLN A 115 12.79 -3.31 10.37
C GLN A 115 14.03 -2.45 10.13
N LEU A 116 13.86 -1.15 9.95
CA LEU A 116 14.97 -0.21 9.78
C LEU A 116 15.94 -0.26 10.97
N THR A 117 15.44 -0.21 12.21
CA THR A 117 16.28 -0.31 13.40
C THR A 117 17.00 -1.64 13.48
N LEU A 118 16.31 -2.75 13.14
CA LEU A 118 16.90 -4.08 13.15
C LEU A 118 18.05 -4.19 12.12
N THR A 119 17.83 -3.69 10.90
CA THR A 119 18.86 -3.66 9.86
C THR A 119 20.04 -2.78 10.27
N GLN A 120 19.78 -1.61 10.85
CA GLN A 120 20.84 -0.73 11.36
C GLN A 120 21.64 -1.39 12.47
N GLU A 121 20.98 -2.03 13.44
CA GLU A 121 21.64 -2.74 14.53
C GLU A 121 22.44 -3.94 14.03
N SER A 122 21.89 -4.72 13.09
CA SER A 122 22.60 -5.83 12.46
C SER A 122 23.83 -5.34 11.73
N ASN A 123 23.72 -4.29 10.90
CA ASN A 123 24.86 -3.74 10.17
C ASN A 123 25.93 -3.21 11.13
N ARG A 124 25.52 -2.53 12.20
CA ARG A 124 26.43 -2.04 13.24
C ARG A 124 27.10 -3.19 14.00
N GLY A 125 26.38 -4.28 14.25
CA GLY A 125 26.92 -5.51 14.86
C GLY A 125 27.95 -6.16 13.94
N SER A 126 27.58 -6.44 12.69
CA SER A 126 28.47 -7.02 11.69
C SER A 126 29.72 -6.18 11.45
N GLU A 127 29.61 -4.85 11.43
CA GLU A 127 30.77 -3.97 11.31
C GLU A 127 31.69 -4.06 12.53
N LYS A 128 31.14 -4.10 13.74
CA LYS A 128 31.94 -4.28 14.96
C LYS A 128 32.69 -5.62 14.95
N ASP A 129 32.00 -6.68 14.57
CA ASP A 129 32.59 -8.02 14.48
C ASP A 129 33.66 -8.08 13.39
N PHE A 130 33.40 -7.47 12.23
CA PHE A 130 34.36 -7.34 11.14
C PHE A 130 35.61 -6.56 11.56
N VAL A 131 35.43 -5.40 12.19
CA VAL A 131 36.53 -4.57 12.70
C VAL A 131 37.32 -5.30 13.79
N ALA A 132 36.65 -6.07 14.66
CA ALA A 132 37.33 -6.90 15.65
C ALA A 132 38.16 -8.02 15.01
N GLU A 133 37.60 -8.75 14.04
CA GLU A 133 38.32 -9.81 13.32
C GLU A 133 39.52 -9.27 12.52
N VAL A 134 39.38 -8.09 11.89
CA VAL A 134 40.46 -7.46 11.13
C VAL A 134 41.57 -6.95 12.06
N ASN A 135 41.23 -6.35 13.19
CA ASN A 135 42.20 -5.77 14.13
C ASN A 135 42.81 -6.78 15.12
N ASP A 136 42.26 -8.00 15.23
CA ASP A 136 42.84 -9.08 16.03
C ASP A 136 44.12 -9.61 15.35
N ILE A 137 45.19 -8.85 15.51
CA ILE A 137 46.54 -9.18 15.02
C ILE A 137 47.32 -9.80 16.17
N THR A 138 47.09 -11.11 16.35
CA THR A 138 47.91 -11.93 17.24
C THR A 138 49.11 -12.50 16.45
N PRO A 139 50.36 -12.37 16.95
CA PRO A 139 51.53 -12.94 16.30
C PRO A 139 51.38 -14.44 16.07
N GLY A 140 51.58 -14.93 14.84
CA GLY A 140 51.46 -16.34 14.45
C GLY A 140 50.20 -16.71 13.67
N THR A 141 49.22 -15.81 13.52
CA THR A 141 47.98 -16.05 12.73
C THR A 141 47.99 -15.40 11.35
N GLU A 142 49.14 -14.88 10.89
CA GLU A 142 49.24 -14.06 9.68
C GLU A 142 48.86 -14.82 8.42
N TRP A 143 49.30 -16.07 8.29
CA TRP A 143 48.95 -16.91 7.13
C TRP A 143 47.51 -17.41 7.16
N GLU A 144 46.90 -17.56 8.34
CA GLU A 144 45.48 -17.86 8.46
C GLU A 144 44.63 -16.69 7.96
N ARG A 145 45.03 -15.44 8.27
CA ARG A 145 44.39 -14.22 7.77
C ARG A 145 44.53 -14.08 6.26
N VAL A 146 45.73 -14.28 5.72
CA VAL A 146 45.97 -14.25 4.26
C VAL A 146 45.11 -15.31 3.56
N TYR A 147 45.02 -16.51 4.12
CA TYR A 147 44.20 -17.59 3.56
C TYR A 147 42.71 -17.24 3.53
N LYS A 148 42.15 -16.64 4.59
CA LYS A 148 40.74 -16.21 4.65
C LYS A 148 40.37 -15.19 3.56
N LEU A 149 41.32 -14.36 3.15
CA LEU A 149 41.12 -13.32 2.13
C LEU A 149 41.30 -13.82 0.70
N VAL A 150 41.90 -15.00 0.50
CA VAL A 150 42.17 -15.56 -0.82
C VAL A 150 40.98 -16.41 -1.29
N ASP A 151 40.39 -16.03 -2.43
CA ASP A 151 39.32 -16.82 -3.06
C ASP A 151 39.89 -18.07 -3.75
N PHE A 152 39.56 -19.24 -3.19
CA PHE A 152 39.91 -20.56 -3.75
C PHE A 152 38.88 -21.09 -4.75
N ASN A 153 37.78 -20.39 -4.98
CA ASN A 153 36.75 -20.82 -5.93
C ASN A 153 37.28 -20.73 -7.38
N THR A 154 37.40 -21.89 -8.03
CA THR A 154 37.91 -22.00 -9.41
C THR A 154 36.97 -21.38 -10.43
N LYS A 155 35.67 -21.22 -10.10
CA LYS A 155 34.64 -20.69 -11.01
C LYS A 155 34.61 -19.16 -11.08
N ASN A 156 35.03 -18.49 -10.02
CA ASN A 156 35.06 -17.02 -9.94
C ASN A 156 36.38 -16.42 -10.45
N ASN A 157 37.31 -17.28 -10.88
CA ASN A 157 38.63 -16.86 -11.31
C ASN A 157 38.60 -16.24 -12.71
N ARG A 158 38.35 -14.93 -12.77
CA ARG A 158 38.43 -14.14 -14.03
C ARG A 158 39.86 -13.92 -14.53
N ASN A 159 40.88 -14.46 -13.82
CA ASN A 159 42.27 -14.26 -14.19
C ASN A 159 42.71 -15.28 -15.25
N SER A 160 43.30 -14.79 -16.34
CA SER A 160 43.85 -15.61 -17.43
C SER A 160 45.14 -16.36 -17.06
N LYS A 161 45.69 -16.16 -15.85
CA LYS A 161 46.95 -16.77 -15.41
C LYS A 161 46.66 -17.97 -14.50
N ASP A 162 47.44 -19.04 -14.66
CA ASP A 162 47.37 -20.19 -13.77
C ASP A 162 47.91 -19.83 -12.38
N MET A 163 47.04 -19.90 -11.38
CA MET A 163 47.36 -19.62 -9.98
C MET A 163 47.51 -20.89 -9.15
N SER A 164 47.54 -22.08 -9.77
CA SER A 164 47.56 -23.38 -9.08
C SER A 164 48.77 -23.53 -8.16
N ARG A 165 49.97 -23.12 -8.61
CA ARG A 165 51.18 -23.15 -7.78
C ARG A 165 51.08 -22.21 -6.58
N MET A 166 50.54 -21.01 -6.77
CA MET A 166 50.34 -20.03 -5.70
C MET A 166 49.32 -20.53 -4.68
N ARG A 167 48.18 -21.06 -5.14
CA ARG A 167 47.15 -21.68 -4.28
C ARG A 167 47.73 -22.82 -3.45
N HIS A 168 48.56 -23.67 -4.05
CA HIS A 168 49.22 -24.76 -3.36
C HIS A 168 50.16 -24.26 -2.25
N ILE A 169 50.99 -23.27 -2.55
CA ILE A 169 51.91 -22.67 -1.55
C ILE A 169 51.12 -22.04 -0.38
N LEU A 170 50.05 -21.30 -0.67
CA LEU A 170 49.20 -20.68 0.37
C LEU A 170 48.49 -21.71 1.25
N LEU A 171 48.03 -22.82 0.67
CA LEU A 171 47.45 -23.95 1.42
C LEU A 171 48.49 -24.61 2.33
N GLN A 172 49.71 -24.82 1.85
CA GLN A 172 50.81 -25.38 2.66
C GLN A 172 51.14 -24.48 3.84
N LEU A 173 51.30 -23.16 3.60
CA LEU A 173 51.61 -22.18 4.64
C LEU A 173 50.54 -22.12 5.74
N LYS A 174 49.27 -22.34 5.41
CA LYS A 174 48.19 -22.50 6.41
C LYS A 174 48.32 -23.79 7.22
N GLN A 175 48.71 -24.91 6.60
CA GLN A 175 48.75 -26.21 7.26
C GLN A 175 49.99 -26.40 8.13
N THR A 176 51.15 -25.92 7.70
CA THR A 176 52.42 -26.13 8.40
C THR A 176 52.78 -24.99 9.34
N GLY A 177 52.12 -23.83 9.21
CA GLY A 177 52.55 -22.58 9.82
C GLY A 177 53.92 -22.15 9.31
N VAL A 178 54.33 -20.92 9.62
CA VAL A 178 55.74 -20.53 9.57
C VAL A 178 56.28 -20.79 10.97
N LYS A 179 57.16 -21.80 11.09
CA LYS A 179 57.93 -22.02 12.32
C LYS A 179 58.89 -20.89 12.58
#